data_AF-W1XQI9-F1
#
_entry.id   AF-W1XQI9-F1
#
_cell.length_a   1.000
_cell.length_b   1.000
_cell.length_c   1.000
_cell.angle_alpha   90.00
_cell.angle_beta   90.00
_cell.angle_gamma   90.00
#
_symmetry.space_group_name_H-M   'P 1'
#
loop_
_entity.id
_entity.type
_entity.pdbx_description
1 polymer ?
#
loop_
_entity_poly.entity_id
_entity_poly.type
_entity_poly.pdbx_seq_one_letter_code
_entity_poly.pdbx_strand_id
1 'polypeptide(L)' 'LDNLGLLTMQANITGTSRVDGKSGTVNLNYHHEENIFTLWRSLRFGDNLQAWLEQNARLPGNDCPQGKECEEKQ' A
#
# COMPACT_ATOMS: atom_id res chain seq x y z
N LEU A 1 5.69 9.20 -7.84
CA LEU A 1 6.40 8.66 -6.67
C LEU A 1 7.86 8.55 -7.03
N ASP A 2 8.75 9.12 -6.24
CA ASP A 2 10.20 9.00 -6.41
C ASP A 2 10.84 8.00 -5.43
N ASN A 3 12.16 7.85 -5.52
CA ASN A 3 12.95 6.98 -4.66
C ASN A 3 13.16 7.52 -3.24
N LEU A 4 12.80 8.78 -2.96
CA LEU A 4 12.79 9.37 -1.62
C LEU A 4 11.42 9.19 -0.93
N GLY A 5 10.46 8.59 -1.63
CA GLY A 5 9.12 8.33 -1.14
C GLY A 5 8.16 9.50 -1.35
N LEU A 6 8.55 10.55 -2.08
CA LEU A 6 7.66 11.67 -2.38
C LEU A 6 6.65 11.24 -3.45
N LEU A 7 5.39 11.17 -3.05
CA LEU A 7 4.24 11.00 -3.93
C LEU A 7 3.64 12.38 -4.21
N THR A 8 3.62 12.75 -5.49
CA THR A 8 2.81 13.87 -5.97
C THR A 8 1.61 13.32 -6.72
N MET A 9 0.40 13.75 -6.36
CA MET A 9 -0.84 13.41 -7.05
C MET A 9 -1.52 14.67 -7.55
N GLN A 10 -1.94 14.65 -8.81
CA GLN A 10 -2.71 15.72 -9.44
C GLN A 10 -4.00 15.12 -10.00
N ALA A 11 -5.12 15.77 -9.73
CA ALA A 11 -6.41 15.37 -10.28
C ALA A 11 -7.22 16.60 -10.67
N ASN A 12 -7.82 16.56 -11.86
CA ASN A 12 -8.74 17.57 -12.34
C ASN A 12 -10.09 16.93 -12.55
N ILE A 13 -11.10 17.39 -11.80
CA ILE A 13 -12.46 16.86 -11.83
C ILE A 13 -13.39 18.00 -12.20
N THR A 14 -14.07 17.87 -13.34
CA THR A 14 -15.15 18.76 -13.73
C THR A 14 -16.48 18.08 -13.46
N GLY A 15 -17.38 18.79 -12.78
CA GLY A 15 -18.72 18.32 -12.46
C GLY A 15 -19.77 19.41 -12.57
N THR A 16 -21.00 19.06 -12.25
CA THR A 16 -22.12 19.98 -12.21
C THR A 16 -22.68 20.02 -10.79
N SER A 17 -22.61 21.17 -10.12
CA SER A 17 -23.28 21.40 -8.84
C SER A 17 -24.72 21.83 -9.07
N ARG A 18 -25.63 21.38 -8.21
CA ARG A 18 -27.01 21.82 -8.16
C ARG A 18 -27.34 22.32 -6.76
N VAL A 19 -27.68 23.60 -6.65
CA VAL A 19 -28.11 24.24 -5.40
C VAL A 19 -29.31 25.14 -5.73
N ASP A 20 -30.39 25.03 -4.96
CA ASP A 20 -31.64 25.77 -5.12
C ASP A 20 -32.20 25.76 -6.57
N GLY A 21 -32.19 24.59 -7.21
CA GLY A 21 -32.71 24.40 -8.57
C GLY A 21 -31.84 24.97 -9.69
N LYS A 22 -30.73 25.65 -9.37
CA LYS A 22 -29.76 26.17 -10.35
C LYS A 22 -28.62 25.16 -10.52
N SER A 23 -28.18 24.98 -11.76
CA SER A 23 -27.03 24.14 -12.09
C SER A 23 -25.83 25.02 -12.48
N GLY A 24 -24.64 24.65 -12.03
CA GLY A 24 -23.39 25.33 -12.39
C GLY A 24 -22.24 24.35 -12.55
N THR A 25 -21.28 24.69 -13.42
CA THR A 25 -20.05 23.90 -13.58
C THR A 25 -19.14 24.10 -12.37
N VAL A 26 -18.62 22.99 -11.84
CA VAL A 26 -17.61 22.99 -10.78
C VAL A 26 -16.35 22.34 -11.33
N ASN A 27 -15.21 22.99 -11.09
CA ASN A 27 -13.91 22.44 -11.39
C ASN A 27 -13.13 22.27 -10.09
N LEU A 28 -12.82 21.03 -9.73
CA LEU A 28 -11.98 20.67 -8.62
C LEU A 28 -10.59 20.34 -9.18
N ASN A 29 -9.62 21.20 -8.89
CA ASN A 29 -8.22 20.99 -9.21
C ASN A 29 -7.50 20.62 -7.91
N TYR A 30 -7.08 19.37 -7.81
CA TYR A 30 -6.48 18.81 -6.61
C TYR A 30 -5.00 18.57 -6.83
N HIS A 31 -4.18 19.02 -5.88
CA HIS A 31 -2.74 18.79 -5.80
C HIS A 31 -2.41 18.28 -4.41
N HIS A 32 -1.67 17.17 -4.36
CA HIS A 32 -1.27 16.54 -3.10
C HIS A 32 0.18 16.12 -3.16
N GLU A 33 0.88 16.36 -2.06
CA GLU A 33 2.26 15.94 -1.85
C GLU A 33 2.35 15.25 -0.50
N GLU A 34 2.88 14.04 -0.51
CA GLU A 34 3.03 13.25 0.70
C GLU A 34 4.25 12.34 0.60
N ASN A 35 4.95 12.18 1.72
CA ASN A 35 6.01 11.18 1.82
C ASN A 35 5.39 9.82 2.21
N ILE A 36 5.21 8.94 1.23
CA ILE A 36 4.53 7.65 1.42
C ILE A 36 5.29 6.72 2.37
N PHE A 37 6.63 6.82 2.41
CA PHE A 37 7.44 6.02 3.35
C PHE A 37 7.23 6.46 4.81
N THR A 38 6.97 7.75 5.03
CA THR A 38 6.65 8.27 6.37
C THR A 38 5.24 7.85 6.78
N LEU A 39 4.27 7.92 5.87
CA LEU A 39 2.92 7.41 6.11
C LEU A 39 2.93 5.91 6.46
N TRP A 40 3.63 5.08 5.69
CA TRP A 40 3.68 3.64 5.97
C TRP A 40 4.34 3.32 7.31
N ARG A 41 5.36 4.08 7.71
CA ARG A 41 5.98 3.95 9.04
C ARG A 41 5.01 4.35 10.15
N SER A 42 4.26 5.44 10.01
CA SER A 42 3.29 5.86 11.04
C SER A 42 2.14 4.86 11.19
N LEU A 43 1.74 4.22 10.09
CA LEU A 43 0.74 3.16 10.07
C LEU A 43 1.28 1.78 10.48
N ARG A 44 2.58 1.67 10.78
CA ARG A 44 3.28 0.40 11.06
C ARG A 44 2.99 -0.68 10.01
N PHE A 45 2.87 -0.26 8.75
CA PHE A 45 2.46 -1.15 7.66
C PHE A 45 3.42 -2.34 7.50
N GLY A 46 4.74 -2.11 7.64
CA GLY A 46 5.76 -3.17 7.55
C GLY A 46 5.60 -4.25 8.63
N ASP A 47 5.48 -3.85 9.89
CA ASP A 47 5.26 -4.77 11.01
C ASP A 47 3.97 -5.59 10.81
N ASN A 48 2.89 -4.92 10.38
CA ASN A 48 1.61 -5.57 10.13
C ASN A 48 1.70 -6.60 8.98
N LEU A 49 2.41 -6.26 7.90
CA LEU A 49 2.63 -7.17 6.78
C LEU A 49 3.49 -8.37 7.18
N GLN A 50 4.55 -8.15 7.97
CA GLN A 50 5.39 -9.22 8.49
C GLN A 50 4.56 -10.20 9.34
N ALA A 51 3.82 -9.70 10.32
CA ALA A 51 2.98 -10.53 11.18
C ALA A 51 1.94 -11.32 10.37
N TRP A 52 1.37 -10.71 9.32
CA TRP A 52 0.47 -11.41 8.41
C TRP A 52 1.18 -12.52 7.62
N LEU A 53 2.37 -12.26 7.10
CA LEU A 53 3.18 -13.25 6.37
C LEU A 53 3.55 -14.43 7.26
N GLU A 54 4.02 -14.19 8.48
CA GLU A 54 4.36 -15.26 9.44
C GLU A 54 3.17 -16.21 9.70
N GLN A 55 1.95 -15.68 9.68
CA GLN A 55 0.73 -16.46 9.92
C GLN A 55 0.19 -17.18 8.68
N ASN A 56 0.35 -16.58 7.49
CA ASN A 56 -0.37 -17.01 6.28
C ASN A 56 0.56 -17.56 5.19
N ALA A 57 1.79 -17.05 5.10
CA ALA A 57 2.77 -17.56 4.16
C ALA A 57 3.38 -18.84 4.72
N ARG A 58 2.91 -19.97 4.22
CA ARG A 58 3.68 -21.20 4.34
C ARG A 58 4.87 -21.05 3.40
N LEU A 59 6.08 -21.02 3.96
CA LEU A 59 7.26 -21.30 3.16
C LEU A 59 7.02 -22.66 2.48
N PRO A 60 7.18 -22.80 1.16
CA PRO A 60 7.23 -24.12 0.56
C PRO A 60 8.35 -24.87 1.28
N GLY A 61 7.98 -25.88 2.06
CA GLY A 61 8.90 -26.60 2.91
C GLY A 61 9.95 -27.29 2.07
N ASN A 62 11.20 -27.23 2.52
CA ASN A 62 12.04 -28.42 2.53
C ASN A 62 11.29 -29.49 3.33
N ASP A 63 10.30 -30.13 2.70
CA ASP A 63 9.62 -31.28 3.25
C ASP A 63 10.66 -32.40 3.34
N CYS A 64 11.43 -32.42 4.43
CA CYS A 64 12.13 -33.62 4.81
C CYS A 64 11.05 -34.65 5.12
N PRO A 65 10.98 -35.75 4.35
CA PRO A 65 10.02 -36.79 4.65
C PRO A 65 10.28 -37.28 6.07
N GLN A 66 9.22 -37.32 6.88
CA GLN A 66 9.26 -37.82 8.25
C GLN A 66 9.99 -39.18 8.26
N GLY A 67 11.22 -39.20 8.80
CA GLY A 67 12.04 -40.41 8.90
C GLY A 67 13.42 -40.37 8.24
N LYS A 68 13.88 -39.26 7.65
CA LYS A 68 15.31 -39.08 7.31
C LYS A 68 15.87 -37.77 7.86
N GLU A 69 17.02 -37.87 8.53
CA GLU A 69 17.78 -36.71 9.00
C GLU A 69 18.10 -35.80 7.82
N CYS A 70 17.67 -34.54 7.91
CA CYS A 70 18.06 -33.52 6.94
C CYS A 70 19.51 -33.17 7.23
N GLU A 71 20.43 -33.48 6.31
CA GLU A 71 21.77 -32.90 6.40
C GLU A 71 21.67 -31.39 6.18
N GLU A 72 22.02 -30.62 7.20
CA GLU A 72 22.33 -29.20 7.05
C GLU A 72 23.53 -29.10 6.11
N LYS A 73 23.31 -28.57 4.90
CA LYS A 73 24.42 -28.20 4.03
C LYS A 73 25.10 -26.97 4.62
N GLN A 74 26.32 -27.22 5.09
CA GLN A 74 27.30 -26.26 5.61
C GLN A 74 27.72 -25.23 4.56
#